data_AF-A0A0D2CIZ3-F1
#
_entry.id   AF-A0A0D2CIZ3-F1
#
_cell.length_a   1.000
_cell.length_b   1.000
_cell.length_c   1.000
_cell.angle_alpha   90.00
_cell.angle_beta   90.00
_cell.angle_gamma   90.00
#
_symmetry.space_group_name_H-M   'P 1'
#
loop_
_entity.id
_entity.type
_entity.pdbx_description
1 polymer ?
#
loop_
_entity_poly.entity_id
_entity_poly.type
_entity_poly.pdbx_seq_one_letter_code
_entity_poly.pdbx_strand_id
1 'polypeptide(L)'
;MASATFPDLPALPSYTLKPRPSMIPGVSDPLLQLLAPVVAYWVVSVFFHILDTYDLCSQYRLHTPAEVLKRNHVTRFEVLRDVIIQQIVQTAFGLIIASFDPVETIGKEDYDIAVWAQRLRLTERYIPTLLGFIGLDAVSLGRKLQHTHPQLAGALTGGIYSTPSFASWEMTVAKSIYWIGIPLIQFIVATLIVDTWQYFLHRAMHMNKFLYTTFHSRHHRLYVPYAYGALYNHPLEGFMLDTLGTGVAYLTTGMTIRQGMWFFTISSIKTVDDHCGYAFPWDPLQHITSNNAAYHDVHHQSWGIKTNFSQPFFTFWDRILDTAWTGGDVSSRYQRDRIAAQKKVDADAVASRTSVVNSPHIDMDHAEYQARSSQRQVRDDKENGGPRVLEEEAKEEQEVKQALRRSNRRKSGFDAKSISDRVAGIHSRSPAILHADGMH
;
A
#
# COMPACT_ATOMS: atom_id res chain seq x y z
N MET A 1 -54.52 -23.92 -14.85
CA MET A 1 -53.50 -23.31 -13.97
C MET A 1 -54.10 -23.19 -12.57
N ALA A 2 -53.89 -24.19 -11.73
CA ALA A 2 -54.35 -24.13 -10.34
C ALA A 2 -53.41 -23.18 -9.59
N SER A 3 -53.98 -22.14 -8.98
CA SER A 3 -53.28 -21.24 -8.07
C SER A 3 -52.79 -22.06 -6.87
N ALA A 4 -51.55 -22.54 -6.93
CA ALA A 4 -50.90 -23.08 -5.75
C ALA A 4 -50.68 -21.90 -4.81
N THR A 5 -51.53 -21.77 -3.80
CA THR A 5 -51.32 -20.84 -2.70
C THR A 5 -49.97 -21.20 -2.08
N PHE A 6 -48.98 -20.33 -2.25
CA PHE A 6 -47.67 -20.54 -1.64
C PHE A 6 -47.85 -20.64 -0.12
N PRO A 7 -47.27 -21.65 0.54
CA PRO A 7 -47.32 -21.73 1.99
C PRO A 7 -46.68 -20.49 2.60
N ASP A 8 -47.20 -20.09 3.76
CA ASP A 8 -46.65 -18.99 4.54
C ASP A 8 -45.16 -19.24 4.85
N LEU A 9 -44.38 -18.16 4.86
CA LEU A 9 -42.97 -18.26 5.20
C LEU A 9 -42.82 -18.65 6.68
N PRO A 10 -41.76 -19.42 7.05
CA PRO A 10 -41.47 -19.70 8.45
C PRO A 10 -41.34 -18.40 9.25
N ALA A 11 -41.95 -18.34 10.44
CA ALA A 11 -41.97 -17.14 11.26
C ALA A 11 -40.55 -16.69 11.69
N LEU A 12 -40.34 -15.38 11.75
CA LEU A 12 -39.08 -14.82 12.25
C LEU A 12 -39.03 -14.91 13.79
N PRO A 13 -37.87 -15.26 14.38
CA PRO A 13 -37.74 -15.33 15.83
C PRO A 13 -37.80 -13.92 16.44
N SER A 14 -38.43 -13.77 17.61
CA SER A 14 -38.36 -12.52 18.37
C SER A 14 -36.92 -12.23 18.82
N TYR A 15 -36.57 -10.95 18.92
CA TYR A 15 -35.24 -10.54 19.40
C TYR A 15 -35.35 -9.45 20.47
N THR A 16 -34.27 -9.25 21.22
CA THR A 16 -34.14 -8.15 22.18
C THR A 16 -32.72 -7.62 22.08
N LEU A 17 -32.60 -6.32 21.80
CA LEU A 17 -31.30 -5.68 21.67
C LEU A 17 -30.70 -5.41 23.04
N LYS A 18 -29.40 -5.68 23.17
CA LYS A 18 -28.60 -5.33 24.34
C LYS A 18 -27.31 -4.67 23.89
N PRO A 19 -26.75 -3.72 24.64
CA PRO A 19 -25.43 -3.17 24.35
C PRO A 19 -24.40 -4.30 24.23
N ARG A 20 -23.54 -4.21 23.20
CA ARG A 20 -22.44 -5.15 23.02
C ARG A 20 -21.43 -4.98 24.16
N PRO A 21 -21.03 -6.05 24.86
CA PRO A 21 -19.97 -5.96 25.86
C PRO A 21 -18.63 -5.70 25.18
N SER A 22 -17.79 -4.87 25.81
CA SER A 22 -16.41 -4.63 25.36
C SER A 22 -15.64 -5.93 25.10
N MET A 23 -14.81 -5.93 24.06
CA MET A 23 -13.94 -7.07 23.75
C MET A 23 -12.88 -7.31 24.84
N ILE A 24 -12.33 -6.22 25.38
CA ILE A 24 -11.38 -6.25 26.49
C ILE A 24 -12.02 -5.56 27.69
N PRO A 25 -12.13 -6.22 28.86
CA PRO A 25 -12.68 -5.59 30.06
C PRO A 25 -11.96 -4.27 30.38
N GLY A 26 -12.73 -3.18 30.52
CA GLY A 26 -12.20 -1.85 30.83
C GLY A 26 -11.74 -1.01 29.64
N VAL A 27 -11.74 -1.55 28.42
CA VAL A 27 -11.40 -0.81 27.18
C VAL A 27 -12.64 -0.79 26.28
N SER A 28 -13.05 0.38 25.80
CA SER A 28 -14.18 0.46 24.87
C SER A 28 -13.77 -0.01 23.47
N ASP A 29 -14.68 -0.66 22.74
CA ASP A 29 -14.40 -1.12 21.37
C ASP A 29 -13.99 0.03 20.42
N PRO A 30 -14.57 1.25 20.50
CA PRO A 30 -14.06 2.40 19.74
C PRO A 30 -12.61 2.78 20.08
N LEU A 31 -12.23 2.76 21.36
CA LEU A 31 -10.85 3.04 21.75
C LEU A 31 -9.91 1.97 21.19
N LEU A 32 -10.32 0.69 21.26
CA LEU A 32 -9.53 -0.40 20.69
C LEU A 32 -9.40 -0.28 19.16
N GLN A 33 -10.45 0.16 18.46
CA GLN A 33 -10.44 0.40 17.02
C GLN A 33 -9.41 1.48 16.62
N LEU A 34 -9.23 2.51 17.46
CA LEU A 34 -8.23 3.57 17.23
C LEU A 34 -6.81 3.12 17.57
N LEU A 35 -6.65 2.33 18.65
CA LEU A 35 -5.34 1.87 19.10
C LEU A 35 -4.77 0.74 18.23
N ALA A 36 -5.61 -0.19 17.78
CA ALA A 36 -5.18 -1.38 17.04
C ALA A 36 -4.32 -1.08 15.79
N PRO A 37 -4.72 -0.19 14.85
CA PRO A 37 -3.88 0.12 13.69
C PRO A 37 -2.56 0.80 14.10
N VAL A 38 -2.55 1.66 15.13
CA VAL A 38 -1.32 2.32 15.61
C VAL A 38 -0.36 1.30 16.21
N VAL A 39 -0.86 0.37 17.03
CA VAL A 39 -0.05 -0.70 17.62
C VAL A 39 0.50 -1.61 16.52
N ALA A 40 -0.33 -2.04 15.58
CA ALA A 40 0.09 -2.89 14.47
C ALA A 40 1.13 -2.19 13.58
N TYR A 41 0.93 -0.91 13.28
CA TYR A 41 1.88 -0.08 12.55
C TYR A 41 3.27 -0.15 13.17
N TRP A 42 3.38 0.11 14.48
CA TRP A 42 4.67 0.11 15.18
C TRP A 42 5.25 -1.28 15.35
N VAL A 43 4.43 -2.30 15.63
CA VAL A 43 4.90 -3.69 15.75
C VAL A 43 5.55 -4.15 14.45
N VAL A 44 4.87 -3.97 13.31
CA VAL A 44 5.38 -4.37 12.00
C VAL A 44 6.56 -3.49 11.59
N SER A 45 6.49 -2.19 11.85
CA SER A 45 7.59 -1.28 11.57
C SER A 45 8.86 -1.61 12.34
N VAL A 46 8.75 -1.91 13.64
CA VAL A 46 9.88 -2.29 14.49
C VAL A 46 10.44 -3.63 14.04
N PHE A 47 9.59 -4.59 13.65
CA PHE A 47 10.05 -5.85 13.08
C PHE A 47 10.98 -5.64 11.88
N PHE A 48 10.54 -4.89 10.86
CA PHE A 48 11.38 -4.61 9.69
C PHE A 48 12.58 -3.71 10.02
N HIS A 49 12.45 -2.79 10.98
CA HIS A 49 13.55 -1.96 11.45
C HIS A 49 14.66 -2.79 12.13
N ILE A 50 14.29 -3.82 12.90
CA ILE A 50 15.23 -4.79 13.48
C ILE A 50 15.94 -5.55 12.36
N LEU A 51 15.20 -6.02 11.35
CA LEU A 51 15.82 -6.70 10.19
C LEU A 51 16.85 -5.80 9.48
N ASP A 52 16.49 -4.54 9.22
CA ASP A 52 17.38 -3.55 8.60
C ASP A 52 18.64 -3.31 9.44
N THR A 53 18.46 -3.04 10.74
CA THR A 53 19.54 -2.63 11.67
C THR A 53 20.55 -3.74 11.93
N TYR A 54 20.09 -4.98 12.04
CA TYR A 54 20.94 -6.16 12.31
C TYR A 54 21.36 -6.92 11.04
N ASP A 55 21.10 -6.34 9.86
CA ASP A 55 21.43 -6.94 8.57
C ASP A 55 20.88 -8.36 8.36
N LEU A 56 19.69 -8.62 8.92
CA LEU A 56 19.03 -9.91 8.78
C LEU A 56 18.35 -9.99 7.42
N CYS A 57 18.44 -11.16 6.78
CA CYS A 57 17.75 -11.43 5.52
C CYS A 57 18.12 -10.46 4.38
N SER A 58 19.36 -9.97 4.35
CA SER A 58 19.83 -8.95 3.40
C SER A 58 19.67 -9.33 1.93
N GLN A 59 19.64 -10.63 1.59
CA GLN A 59 19.34 -11.09 0.23
C GLN A 59 17.94 -10.70 -0.29
N TYR A 60 16.98 -10.39 0.60
CA TYR A 60 15.63 -9.96 0.23
C TYR A 60 15.44 -8.45 0.29
N ARG A 61 16.48 -7.69 0.66
CA ARG A 61 16.41 -6.24 0.79
C ARG A 61 16.50 -5.57 -0.57
N LEU A 62 15.61 -4.61 -0.83
CA LEU A 62 15.57 -3.86 -2.09
C LEU A 62 16.74 -2.89 -2.25
N HIS A 63 17.16 -2.25 -1.15
CA HIS A 63 18.22 -1.24 -1.14
C HIS A 63 19.28 -1.52 -0.08
N THR A 64 20.51 -1.13 -0.38
CA THR A 64 21.65 -1.24 0.54
C THR A 64 21.55 -0.19 1.67
N PRO A 65 22.15 -0.45 2.85
CA PRO A 65 22.30 0.58 3.90
C PRO A 65 22.92 1.90 3.41
N ALA A 66 23.89 1.83 2.49
CA ALA A 66 24.50 3.01 1.88
C ALA A 66 23.49 3.88 1.12
N GLU A 67 22.56 3.26 0.39
CA GLU A 67 21.48 3.97 -0.31
C GLU A 67 20.53 4.64 0.68
N VAL A 68 20.09 3.92 1.72
CA VAL A 68 19.23 4.48 2.78
C VAL A 68 19.87 5.73 3.40
N LEU A 69 21.19 5.68 3.65
CA LEU A 69 21.94 6.77 4.26
C LEU A 69 22.16 7.97 3.32
N LYS A 70 22.38 7.73 2.02
CA LYS A 70 22.84 8.77 1.08
C LYS A 70 21.79 9.30 0.12
N ARG A 71 20.68 8.58 -0.07
CA ARG A 71 19.63 8.95 -1.02
C ARG A 71 18.42 9.58 -0.34
N ASN A 72 18.17 9.27 0.93
CA ASN A 72 17.11 9.92 1.68
C ASN A 72 17.49 11.35 2.07
N HIS A 73 16.57 12.28 1.85
CA HIS A 73 16.74 13.71 2.13
C HIS A 73 16.12 14.15 3.46
N VAL A 74 15.81 13.18 4.32
CA VAL A 74 15.18 13.38 5.63
C VAL A 74 15.84 12.46 6.65
N THR A 75 15.98 12.94 7.89
CA THR A 75 16.50 12.11 8.98
C THR A 75 15.44 11.16 9.52
N ARG A 76 15.88 10.01 10.07
CA ARG A 76 15.00 9.04 10.74
C ARG A 76 14.18 9.67 11.87
N PHE A 77 14.74 10.65 12.59
CA PHE A 77 14.05 11.36 13.66
C PHE A 77 12.92 12.26 13.14
N GLU A 78 13.15 12.99 12.04
CA GLU A 78 12.10 13.80 11.41
C GLU A 78 10.95 12.93 10.90
N VAL A 79 11.26 11.76 10.33
CA VAL A 79 10.26 10.78 9.93
C VAL A 79 9.44 10.30 11.13
N LEU A 80 10.11 9.85 12.20
CA LEU A 80 9.44 9.41 13.44
C LEU A 80 8.51 10.50 14.00
N ARG A 81 8.99 11.75 14.10
CA ARG A 81 8.21 12.89 14.58
C ARG A 81 6.96 13.10 13.73
N ASP A 82 7.10 13.16 12.41
CA ASP A 82 6.00 13.47 11.50
C ASP A 82 4.96 12.33 11.49
N VAL A 83 5.39 11.07 11.62
CA VAL A 83 4.49 9.91 11.77
C VAL A 83 3.69 9.96 13.08
N ILE A 84 4.32 10.34 14.20
CA ILE A 84 3.61 10.53 15.47
C ILE A 84 2.55 11.64 15.34
N ILE A 85 2.88 12.75 14.69
CA ILE A 85 1.92 13.84 14.41
C ILE A 85 0.75 13.30 13.58
N GLN A 86 1.03 12.51 12.55
CA GLN A 86 0.01 11.92 11.69
C GLN A 86 -0.94 11.00 12.48
N GLN A 87 -0.40 10.16 13.37
CA GLN A 87 -1.19 9.28 14.23
C GLN A 87 -2.03 10.06 15.27
N ILE A 88 -1.54 11.20 15.77
CA ILE A 88 -2.32 12.10 16.63
C ILE A 88 -3.52 12.66 15.86
N VAL A 89 -3.31 13.13 14.62
CA VAL A 89 -4.38 13.66 13.76
C VAL A 89 -5.40 12.58 13.44
N GLN A 90 -4.95 11.39 13.05
CA GLN A 90 -5.79 10.20 12.81
C GLN A 90 -6.64 9.84 14.04
N THR A 91 -6.02 9.79 15.21
CA THR A 91 -6.69 9.45 16.47
C THR A 91 -7.72 10.51 16.84
N ALA A 92 -7.38 11.80 16.73
CA ALA A 92 -8.30 12.90 17.02
C ALA A 92 -9.53 12.86 16.10
N PHE A 93 -9.33 12.66 14.80
CA PHE A 93 -10.45 12.51 13.86
C PHE A 93 -11.28 11.27 14.15
N GLY A 94 -10.64 10.14 14.43
CA GLY A 94 -11.33 8.90 14.78
C GLY A 94 -12.17 9.01 16.06
N LEU A 95 -11.70 9.75 17.08
CA LEU A 95 -12.50 10.07 18.28
C LEU A 95 -13.72 10.92 17.96
N ILE A 96 -13.61 11.87 17.02
CA ILE A 96 -14.74 12.68 16.56
C ILE A 96 -15.77 11.77 15.89
N ILE A 97 -15.36 10.91 14.95
CA ILE A 97 -16.28 9.98 14.26
C ILE A 97 -16.94 9.02 15.27
N ALA A 98 -16.15 8.43 16.17
CA ALA A 98 -16.66 7.52 17.19
C ALA A 98 -17.68 8.17 18.14
N SER A 99 -17.65 9.51 18.30
CA SER A 99 -18.65 10.23 19.11
C SER A 99 -20.04 10.30 18.47
N PHE A 100 -20.13 10.08 17.16
CA PHE A 100 -21.40 10.04 16.42
C PHE A 100 -21.93 8.62 16.22
N ASP A 101 -21.12 7.59 16.49
CA ASP A 101 -21.54 6.20 16.33
C ASP A 101 -22.53 5.80 17.44
N PRO A 102 -23.68 5.20 17.07
CA PRO A 102 -24.60 4.67 18.06
C PRO A 102 -23.95 3.52 18.84
N VAL A 103 -24.40 3.31 20.07
CA VAL A 103 -23.97 2.17 20.88
C VAL A 103 -24.27 0.89 20.11
N GLU A 104 -23.22 0.11 19.82
CA GLU A 104 -23.38 -1.15 19.11
C GLU A 104 -24.20 -2.13 19.96
N THR A 105 -25.20 -2.76 19.36
CA THR A 105 -26.09 -3.72 20.04
C THR A 105 -25.99 -5.12 19.44
N ILE A 106 -26.21 -6.12 20.29
CA ILE A 106 -26.31 -7.55 19.94
C ILE A 106 -27.71 -8.08 20.26
N GLY A 107 -28.00 -9.30 19.81
CA GLY A 107 -29.23 -10.03 20.13
C GLY A 107 -30.22 -10.15 18.98
N LYS A 108 -29.87 -9.67 17.78
CA LYS A 108 -30.68 -9.74 16.54
C LYS A 108 -30.16 -10.77 15.54
N GLU A 109 -29.09 -11.49 15.87
CA GLU A 109 -28.37 -12.38 14.96
C GLU A 109 -29.29 -13.48 14.40
N ASP A 110 -30.03 -14.18 15.27
CA ASP A 110 -30.96 -15.23 14.85
C ASP A 110 -32.10 -14.70 13.98
N TYR A 111 -32.58 -13.48 14.25
CA TYR A 111 -33.58 -12.81 13.43
C TYR A 111 -33.02 -12.49 12.04
N ASP A 112 -31.84 -11.88 11.96
CA ASP A 112 -31.22 -11.49 10.69
C ASP A 112 -30.85 -12.73 9.85
N ILE A 113 -30.39 -13.80 10.49
CA ILE A 113 -30.16 -15.11 9.85
C ILE A 113 -31.47 -15.69 9.32
N ALA A 114 -32.55 -15.66 10.10
CA ALA A 114 -33.86 -16.13 9.65
C ALA A 114 -34.42 -15.29 8.48
N VAL A 115 -34.16 -13.98 8.44
CA VAL A 115 -34.50 -13.13 7.29
C VAL A 115 -33.79 -13.61 6.03
N TRP A 116 -32.51 -13.99 6.11
CA TRP A 116 -31.81 -14.60 4.97
C TRP A 116 -32.38 -15.95 4.57
N ALA A 117 -32.79 -16.78 5.53
CA ALA A 117 -33.46 -18.04 5.21
C ALA A 117 -34.83 -17.84 4.56
N GLN A 118 -35.60 -16.83 4.96
CA GLN A 118 -36.83 -16.46 4.25
C GLN A 118 -36.52 -16.02 2.81
N ARG A 119 -35.44 -15.25 2.60
CA ARG A 119 -35.02 -14.86 1.24
C ARG A 119 -34.64 -16.08 0.40
N LEU A 120 -33.92 -17.05 0.97
CA LEU A 120 -33.60 -18.32 0.30
C LEU A 120 -34.88 -19.09 -0.06
N ARG A 121 -35.82 -19.24 0.89
CA ARG A 121 -37.14 -19.85 0.67
C ARG A 121 -37.90 -19.19 -0.46
N LEU A 122 -37.85 -17.86 -0.55
CA LEU A 122 -38.46 -17.09 -1.63
C LEU A 122 -37.74 -17.34 -2.97
N THR A 123 -36.41 -17.43 -2.98
CA THR A 123 -35.62 -17.76 -4.17
C THR A 123 -35.94 -19.16 -4.68
N GLU A 124 -36.20 -20.13 -3.80
CA GLU A 124 -36.59 -21.49 -4.19
C GLU A 124 -37.84 -21.51 -5.09
N ARG A 125 -38.78 -20.56 -4.91
CA ARG A 125 -39.99 -20.47 -5.74
C ARG A 125 -39.71 -20.34 -7.24
N TYR A 126 -38.52 -19.87 -7.61
CA TYR A 126 -38.09 -19.76 -9.01
C TYR A 126 -37.46 -21.04 -9.55
N ILE A 127 -37.03 -21.99 -8.69
CA ILE A 127 -36.36 -23.24 -9.10
C ILE A 127 -37.18 -24.04 -10.14
N PRO A 128 -38.50 -24.28 -9.94
CA PRO A 128 -39.28 -25.01 -10.93
C PRO A 128 -39.29 -24.36 -12.31
N THR A 129 -39.44 -23.04 -12.35
CA THR A 129 -39.45 -22.26 -13.58
C THR A 129 -38.08 -22.26 -14.26
N LEU A 130 -37.00 -22.07 -13.49
CA LEU A 130 -35.64 -22.06 -14.00
C LEU A 130 -35.24 -23.41 -14.59
N LEU A 131 -35.57 -24.51 -13.91
CA LEU A 131 -35.32 -25.86 -14.41
C LEU A 131 -36.22 -26.21 -15.60
N GLY A 132 -37.43 -25.66 -15.65
CA GLY A 132 -38.32 -25.78 -16.80
C GLY A 132 -37.72 -25.22 -18.10
N PHE A 133 -36.95 -24.12 -18.03
CA PHE A 133 -36.28 -23.55 -19.21
C PHE A 133 -35.24 -24.48 -19.83
N ILE A 134 -34.69 -25.43 -19.07
CA ILE A 134 -33.76 -26.45 -19.57
C ILE A 134 -34.43 -27.82 -19.77
N GLY A 135 -35.77 -27.85 -19.80
CA GLY A 135 -36.56 -29.04 -20.08
C GLY A 135 -36.75 -30.00 -18.89
N LEU A 136 -36.43 -29.57 -17.66
CA LEU A 136 -36.57 -30.39 -16.46
C LEU A 136 -37.85 -30.07 -15.70
N ASP A 137 -38.71 -31.07 -15.49
CA ASP A 137 -39.88 -30.97 -14.61
C ASP A 137 -39.46 -31.17 -13.15
N ALA A 138 -39.04 -30.08 -12.52
CA ALA A 138 -38.59 -30.07 -11.12
C ALA A 138 -39.68 -30.53 -10.14
N VAL A 139 -40.95 -30.18 -10.39
CA VAL A 139 -42.06 -30.52 -9.48
C VAL A 139 -42.32 -32.02 -9.50
N SER A 140 -42.34 -32.63 -10.69
CA SER A 140 -42.48 -34.09 -10.83
C SER A 140 -41.30 -34.83 -10.21
N LEU A 141 -40.08 -34.35 -10.43
CA LEU A 141 -38.88 -34.92 -9.80
C LEU A 141 -38.94 -34.80 -8.28
N GLY A 142 -39.30 -33.63 -7.76
CA GLY A 142 -39.42 -33.40 -6.31
C GLY A 142 -40.44 -34.32 -5.65
N ARG A 143 -41.61 -34.55 -6.27
CA ARG A 143 -42.61 -35.52 -5.76
C ARG A 143 -42.06 -36.94 -5.67
N LYS A 144 -41.28 -37.40 -6.66
CA LYS A 144 -40.63 -38.72 -6.61
C LYS A 144 -39.62 -38.85 -5.48
N LEU A 145 -38.93 -37.75 -5.16
CA LEU A 145 -37.88 -37.71 -4.15
C LEU A 145 -38.42 -37.40 -2.73
N GLN A 146 -39.72 -37.14 -2.56
CA GLN A 146 -40.29 -36.68 -1.30
C GLN A 146 -40.02 -37.62 -0.12
N HIS A 147 -39.98 -38.94 -0.36
CA HIS A 147 -39.75 -39.94 0.70
C HIS A 147 -38.28 -40.26 0.96
N THR A 148 -37.41 -40.13 -0.05
CA THR A 148 -35.99 -40.48 0.06
C THR A 148 -35.11 -39.27 0.38
N HIS A 149 -35.46 -38.11 -0.19
CA HIS A 149 -34.74 -36.84 -0.04
C HIS A 149 -35.71 -35.67 0.17
N PRO A 150 -36.42 -35.62 1.32
CA PRO A 150 -37.48 -34.64 1.57
C PRO A 150 -37.00 -33.17 1.47
N GLN A 151 -35.75 -32.88 1.83
CA GLN A 151 -35.20 -31.53 1.73
C GLN A 151 -34.98 -31.09 0.27
N LEU A 152 -34.42 -31.99 -0.55
CA LEU A 152 -34.24 -31.74 -1.98
C LEU A 152 -35.58 -31.65 -2.69
N ALA A 153 -36.53 -32.51 -2.32
CA ALA A 153 -37.90 -32.46 -2.83
C ALA A 153 -38.58 -31.12 -2.54
N GLY A 154 -38.40 -30.57 -1.34
CA GLY A 154 -38.94 -29.25 -0.99
C GLY A 154 -38.36 -28.12 -1.83
N ALA A 155 -37.04 -28.12 -2.04
CA ALA A 155 -36.38 -27.15 -2.91
C ALA A 155 -36.84 -27.25 -4.37
N LEU A 156 -36.88 -28.46 -4.93
CA LEU A 156 -37.33 -28.72 -6.31
C LEU A 156 -38.80 -28.37 -6.54
N THR A 157 -39.63 -28.41 -5.49
CA THR A 157 -41.05 -28.04 -5.56
C THR A 157 -41.32 -26.57 -5.24
N GLY A 158 -40.28 -25.74 -5.21
CA GLY A 158 -40.43 -24.29 -5.05
C GLY A 158 -40.46 -23.82 -3.60
N GLY A 159 -39.79 -24.54 -2.70
CA GLY A 159 -39.76 -24.24 -1.27
C GLY A 159 -40.97 -24.78 -0.50
N ILE A 160 -41.61 -25.84 -1.00
CA ILE A 160 -42.76 -26.48 -0.35
C ILE A 160 -42.27 -27.63 0.52
N TYR A 161 -42.18 -27.39 1.83
CA TYR A 161 -41.76 -28.38 2.81
C TYR A 161 -42.95 -28.89 3.63
N SER A 162 -42.81 -30.09 4.20
CA SER A 162 -43.83 -30.70 5.06
C SER A 162 -43.95 -30.04 6.44
N THR A 163 -42.94 -29.27 6.84
CA THR A 163 -42.88 -28.59 8.14
C THR A 163 -42.97 -27.07 7.96
N PRO A 164 -43.57 -26.34 8.92
CA PRO A 164 -43.62 -24.88 8.88
C PRO A 164 -42.28 -24.21 9.24
N SER A 165 -41.25 -24.97 9.61
CA SER A 165 -39.91 -24.48 9.91
C SER A 165 -39.01 -24.35 8.68
N PHE A 166 -37.87 -23.67 8.82
CA PHE A 166 -36.80 -23.72 7.84
C PHE A 166 -36.21 -25.13 7.74
N ALA A 167 -35.81 -25.52 6.53
CA ALA A 167 -34.98 -26.67 6.27
C ALA A 167 -33.56 -26.43 6.81
N SER A 168 -32.87 -27.50 7.19
CA SER A 168 -31.53 -27.39 7.78
C SER A 168 -30.49 -26.78 6.85
N TRP A 169 -30.65 -26.95 5.54
CA TRP A 169 -29.73 -26.36 4.57
C TRP A 169 -29.99 -24.85 4.38
N GLU A 170 -31.25 -24.39 4.42
CA GLU A 170 -31.60 -22.96 4.38
C GLU A 170 -30.98 -22.24 5.59
N MET A 171 -31.26 -22.79 6.78
CA MET A 171 -30.33 -22.96 7.91
C MET A 171 -28.89 -22.49 7.73
N THR A 172 -28.11 -23.44 7.24
CA THR A 172 -26.67 -23.36 7.06
C THR A 172 -26.28 -22.28 6.05
N VAL A 173 -26.97 -22.18 4.91
CA VAL A 173 -26.63 -21.21 3.88
C VAL A 173 -26.88 -19.78 4.38
N ALA A 174 -28.00 -19.53 5.06
CA ALA A 174 -28.29 -18.22 5.64
C ALA A 174 -27.25 -17.82 6.69
N LYS A 175 -26.81 -18.76 7.54
CA LYS A 175 -25.70 -18.54 8.49
C LYS A 175 -24.41 -18.20 7.75
N SER A 176 -24.07 -18.92 6.69
CA SER A 176 -22.88 -18.64 5.88
C SER A 176 -22.95 -17.28 5.20
N ILE A 177 -24.11 -16.88 4.67
CA ILE A 177 -24.31 -15.53 4.11
C ILE A 177 -24.09 -14.48 5.20
N TYR A 178 -24.71 -14.65 6.36
CA TYR A 178 -24.64 -13.67 7.45
C TYR A 178 -23.22 -13.53 8.03
N TRP A 179 -22.59 -14.65 8.40
CA TRP A 179 -21.30 -14.65 9.11
C TRP A 179 -20.08 -14.54 8.20
N ILE A 180 -20.18 -14.93 6.93
CA ILE A 180 -19.04 -14.96 6.00
C ILE A 180 -19.32 -14.06 4.80
N GLY A 181 -20.44 -14.26 4.11
CA GLY A 181 -20.77 -13.56 2.88
C GLY A 181 -20.83 -12.04 3.04
N ILE A 182 -21.60 -11.55 4.02
CA ILE A 182 -21.76 -10.11 4.27
C ILE A 182 -20.42 -9.47 4.65
N PRO A 183 -19.69 -9.94 5.70
CA PRO A 183 -18.39 -9.37 6.02
C PRO A 183 -17.41 -9.41 4.85
N LEU A 184 -17.36 -10.52 4.09
CA LEU A 184 -16.46 -10.63 2.94
C LEU A 184 -16.77 -9.58 1.88
N ILE A 185 -18.05 -9.40 1.53
CA ILE A 185 -18.47 -8.37 0.56
C ILE A 185 -18.14 -6.97 1.10
N GLN A 186 -18.38 -6.70 2.38
CA GLN A 186 -18.04 -5.42 3.00
C GLN A 186 -16.54 -5.13 2.87
N PHE A 187 -15.67 -6.10 3.20
CA PHE A 187 -14.22 -5.93 3.08
C PHE A 187 -13.78 -5.73 1.63
N ILE A 188 -14.30 -6.53 0.69
CA ILE A 188 -13.98 -6.38 -0.74
C ILE A 188 -14.37 -4.99 -1.25
N VAL A 189 -15.61 -4.56 -0.99
CA VAL A 189 -16.09 -3.25 -1.43
C VAL A 189 -15.30 -2.12 -0.77
N ALA A 190 -14.98 -2.23 0.53
CA ALA A 190 -14.18 -1.25 1.24
C ALA A 190 -12.76 -1.14 0.65
N THR A 191 -12.11 -2.26 0.35
CA THR A 191 -10.81 -2.29 -0.34
C THR A 191 -10.89 -1.61 -1.70
N LEU A 192 -11.91 -1.89 -2.51
CA LEU A 192 -12.08 -1.25 -3.82
C LEU A 192 -12.28 0.27 -3.70
N ILE A 193 -13.01 0.72 -2.68
CA ILE A 193 -13.18 2.15 -2.40
C ILE A 193 -11.84 2.78 -2.03
N VAL A 194 -11.06 2.16 -1.14
CA VAL A 194 -9.75 2.67 -0.72
C VAL A 194 -8.77 2.73 -1.90
N ASP A 195 -8.63 1.65 -2.67
CA ASP A 195 -7.75 1.62 -3.85
C ASP A 195 -8.13 2.70 -4.86
N THR A 196 -9.43 2.89 -5.10
CA THR A 196 -9.92 3.95 -6.00
C THR A 196 -9.60 5.33 -5.46
N TRP A 197 -9.91 5.57 -4.19
CA TRP A 197 -9.68 6.85 -3.53
C TRP A 197 -8.21 7.23 -3.55
N GLN A 198 -7.34 6.32 -3.10
CA GLN A 198 -5.92 6.57 -3.01
C GLN A 198 -5.28 6.69 -4.40
N TYR A 199 -5.60 5.82 -5.36
CA TYR A 199 -5.04 5.92 -6.70
C TYR A 199 -5.30 7.29 -7.33
N PHE A 200 -6.55 7.77 -7.33
CA PHE A 200 -6.89 9.02 -8.01
C PHE A 200 -6.29 10.23 -7.31
N LEU A 201 -6.29 10.28 -5.98
CA LEU A 201 -5.66 11.36 -5.23
C LEU A 201 -4.14 11.34 -5.37
N HIS A 202 -3.52 10.16 -5.27
CA HIS A 202 -2.07 10.00 -5.40
C HIS A 202 -1.60 10.42 -6.80
N ARG A 203 -2.28 9.94 -7.86
CA ARG A 203 -2.02 10.39 -9.22
C ARG A 203 -2.23 11.90 -9.38
N ALA A 204 -3.31 12.46 -8.83
CA ALA A 204 -3.52 13.91 -8.87
C ALA A 204 -2.38 14.68 -8.21
N MET A 205 -1.87 14.19 -7.08
CA MET A 205 -0.74 14.79 -6.38
C MET A 205 0.56 14.75 -7.19
N HIS A 206 0.79 13.72 -8.00
CA HIS A 206 1.94 13.66 -8.89
C HIS A 206 1.81 14.47 -10.18
N MET A 207 0.59 14.52 -10.72
CA MET A 207 0.34 15.14 -12.03
C MET A 207 0.10 16.64 -11.93
N ASN A 208 -0.29 17.14 -10.75
CA ASN A 208 -0.44 18.56 -10.48
C ASN A 208 0.80 19.11 -9.74
N LYS A 209 1.48 20.09 -10.35
CA LYS A 209 2.69 20.71 -9.79
C LYS A 209 2.48 21.27 -8.37
N PHE A 210 1.37 21.98 -8.14
CA PHE A 210 1.09 22.57 -6.84
C PHE A 210 0.89 21.51 -5.76
N LEU A 211 0.08 20.48 -6.06
CA LEU A 211 -0.16 19.38 -5.12
C LEU A 211 1.13 18.62 -4.81
N TYR A 212 1.95 18.35 -5.83
CA TYR A 212 3.25 17.70 -5.64
C TYR A 212 4.16 18.52 -4.74
N THR A 213 4.48 19.76 -5.13
CA THR A 213 5.50 20.55 -4.42
C THR A 213 5.06 20.94 -3.00
N THR A 214 3.76 21.06 -2.75
CA THR A 214 3.23 21.51 -1.45
C THR A 214 3.04 20.36 -0.48
N PHE A 215 2.55 19.22 -0.96
CA PHE A 215 2.15 18.09 -0.13
C PHE A 215 3.06 16.89 -0.36
N HIS A 216 2.95 16.28 -1.53
CA HIS A 216 3.45 14.92 -1.77
C HIS A 216 4.97 14.82 -1.93
N SER A 217 5.64 15.92 -2.30
CA SER A 217 7.10 15.98 -2.37
C SER A 217 7.77 15.75 -1.02
N ARG A 218 7.05 15.95 0.10
CA ARG A 218 7.54 15.57 1.44
C ARG A 218 7.73 14.06 1.52
N HIS A 219 6.74 13.28 1.12
CA HIS A 219 6.80 11.82 1.11
C HIS A 219 8.00 11.32 0.26
N HIS A 220 8.16 11.88 -0.94
CA HIS A 220 9.28 11.58 -1.85
C HIS A 220 10.65 12.13 -1.42
N ARG A 221 10.79 12.75 -0.24
CA ARG A 221 12.13 12.94 0.37
C ARG A 221 12.70 11.61 0.86
N LEU A 222 11.84 10.61 1.05
CA LEU A 222 12.18 9.25 1.37
C LEU A 222 12.33 8.39 0.10
N TYR A 223 13.35 8.68 -0.70
CA TYR A 223 13.66 7.95 -1.95
C TYR A 223 13.88 6.45 -1.78
N VAL A 224 14.38 6.04 -0.61
CA VAL A 224 14.57 4.64 -0.25
C VAL A 224 13.60 4.36 0.90
N PRO A 225 12.41 3.82 0.59
CA PRO A 225 11.39 3.51 1.58
C PRO A 225 11.91 2.55 2.65
N TYR A 226 11.41 2.74 3.87
CA TYR A 226 11.56 1.80 4.97
C TYR A 226 10.27 1.81 5.81
N ALA A 227 10.06 0.74 6.59
CA ALA A 227 8.77 0.41 7.18
C ALA A 227 8.06 1.53 7.97
N TYR A 228 8.70 2.13 8.99
CA TYR A 228 8.08 3.25 9.72
C TYR A 228 8.07 4.59 8.94
N GLY A 229 8.62 4.61 7.73
CA GLY A 229 8.49 5.73 6.80
C GLY A 229 7.17 5.74 6.03
N ALA A 230 6.35 4.70 6.16
CA ALA A 230 5.13 4.52 5.35
C ALA A 230 4.08 5.63 5.54
N LEU A 231 4.07 6.30 6.70
CA LEU A 231 3.18 7.44 6.98
C LEU A 231 3.93 8.78 7.00
N TYR A 232 5.14 8.82 6.45
CA TYR A 232 5.89 10.06 6.29
C TYR A 232 5.30 10.86 5.15
N ASN A 233 4.27 11.64 5.44
CA ASN A 233 3.60 12.49 4.47
C ASN A 233 3.26 13.86 5.08
N HIS A 234 2.80 14.80 4.25
CA HIS A 234 2.27 16.06 4.78
C HIS A 234 1.01 15.78 5.61
N PRO A 235 0.77 16.39 6.79
CA PRO A 235 -0.37 16.03 7.65
C PRO A 235 -1.75 16.07 6.95
N LEU A 236 -1.97 17.07 6.10
CA LEU A 236 -3.19 17.16 5.29
C LEU A 236 -3.30 16.03 4.26
N GLU A 237 -2.18 15.63 3.65
CA GLU A 237 -2.15 14.55 2.69
C GLU A 237 -2.42 13.21 3.36
N GLY A 238 -1.76 12.90 4.48
CA GLY A 238 -2.05 11.66 5.21
C GLY A 238 -3.47 11.64 5.77
N PHE A 239 -4.01 12.81 6.16
CA PHE A 239 -5.44 12.89 6.50
C PHE A 239 -6.32 12.51 5.29
N MET A 240 -6.08 13.12 4.12
CA MET A 240 -6.89 12.89 2.92
C MET A 240 -6.75 11.48 2.33
N LEU A 241 -5.51 10.97 2.21
CA LEU A 241 -5.21 9.67 1.60
C LEU A 241 -5.48 8.52 2.57
N ASP A 242 -4.97 8.60 3.79
CA ASP A 242 -4.91 7.45 4.70
C ASP A 242 -6.15 7.38 5.59
N THR A 243 -6.63 8.53 6.08
CA THR A 243 -7.68 8.60 7.11
C THR A 243 -9.07 8.73 6.51
N LEU A 244 -9.25 9.70 5.62
CA LEU A 244 -10.56 10.01 5.05
C LEU A 244 -11.03 8.91 4.10
N GLY A 245 -10.14 8.40 3.23
CA GLY A 245 -10.48 7.33 2.29
C GLY A 245 -10.93 6.04 2.99
N THR A 246 -10.18 5.61 4.02
CA THR A 246 -10.54 4.42 4.81
C THR A 246 -11.79 4.65 5.66
N GLY A 247 -11.98 5.86 6.22
CA GLY A 247 -13.20 6.23 6.93
C GLY A 247 -14.45 6.21 6.05
N VAL A 248 -14.37 6.73 4.82
CA VAL A 248 -15.46 6.64 3.83
C VAL A 248 -15.77 5.19 3.50
N ALA A 249 -14.76 4.35 3.27
CA ALA A 249 -14.94 2.93 3.00
C ALA A 249 -15.64 2.21 4.17
N TYR A 250 -15.23 2.48 5.42
CA TYR A 250 -15.85 1.94 6.63
C TYR A 250 -17.34 2.30 6.73
N LEU A 251 -17.66 3.59 6.58
CA LEU A 251 -19.03 4.09 6.72
C LEU A 251 -19.94 3.58 5.59
N THR A 252 -19.47 3.64 4.34
CA THR A 252 -20.27 3.24 3.16
C THR A 252 -20.57 1.76 3.10
N THR A 253 -19.68 0.91 3.63
CA THR A 253 -19.89 -0.54 3.69
C THR A 253 -20.70 -0.98 4.90
N GLY A 254 -21.00 -0.07 5.84
CA GLY A 254 -21.80 -0.37 7.03
C GLY A 254 -21.13 -1.40 7.94
N MET A 255 -19.80 -1.38 8.02
CA MET A 255 -19.06 -2.25 8.91
C MET A 255 -19.38 -1.93 10.37
N THR A 256 -19.44 -2.96 11.20
CA THR A 256 -19.41 -2.82 12.66
C THR A 256 -18.08 -2.27 13.13
N ILE A 257 -18.01 -1.71 14.34
CA ILE A 257 -16.76 -1.21 14.94
C ILE A 257 -15.68 -2.30 14.95
N ARG A 258 -16.05 -3.54 15.25
CA ARG A 258 -15.11 -4.68 15.26
C ARG A 258 -14.62 -5.05 13.86
N GLN A 259 -15.47 -4.99 12.85
CA GLN A 259 -15.02 -5.17 11.45
C GLN A 259 -14.10 -4.03 11.02
N GLY A 260 -14.44 -2.78 11.35
CA GLY A 260 -13.59 -1.61 11.08
C GLY A 260 -12.23 -1.73 11.76
N MET A 261 -12.17 -2.23 13.00
CA MET A 261 -10.92 -2.49 13.70
C MET A 261 -9.99 -3.43 12.91
N TRP A 262 -10.52 -4.55 12.41
CA TRP A 262 -9.75 -5.44 11.54
C TRP A 262 -9.37 -4.77 10.22
N PHE A 263 -10.29 -4.07 9.57
CA PHE A 263 -10.05 -3.41 8.29
C PHE A 263 -8.95 -2.34 8.38
N PHE A 264 -9.02 -1.44 9.36
CA PHE A 264 -8.01 -0.41 9.58
C PHE A 264 -6.66 -1.00 9.97
N THR A 265 -6.65 -2.05 10.81
CA THR A 265 -5.43 -2.73 11.22
C THR A 265 -4.73 -3.39 10.02
N ILE A 266 -5.46 -4.17 9.22
CA ILE A 266 -4.92 -4.84 8.02
C ILE A 266 -4.44 -3.79 7.01
N SER A 267 -5.20 -2.71 6.79
CA SER A 267 -4.79 -1.62 5.89
C SER A 267 -3.49 -0.97 6.36
N SER A 268 -3.36 -0.71 7.66
CA SER A 268 -2.14 -0.12 8.23
C SER A 268 -0.92 -1.04 8.08
N ILE A 269 -1.10 -2.34 8.36
CA ILE A 269 -0.05 -3.35 8.13
C ILE A 269 0.34 -3.35 6.65
N LYS A 270 -0.64 -3.31 5.74
CA LYS A 270 -0.38 -3.32 4.29
C LYS A 270 0.43 -2.09 3.84
N THR A 271 0.07 -0.90 4.33
CA THR A 271 0.82 0.33 4.04
C THR A 271 2.26 0.24 4.52
N VAL A 272 2.51 -0.35 5.70
CA VAL A 272 3.88 -0.59 6.21
C VAL A 272 4.62 -1.61 5.35
N ASP A 273 3.98 -2.71 4.96
CA ASP A 273 4.54 -3.75 4.11
C ASP A 273 4.96 -3.18 2.73
N ASP A 274 4.14 -2.34 2.12
CA ASP A 274 4.47 -1.66 0.84
C ASP A 274 5.68 -0.74 0.91
N HIS A 275 6.10 -0.35 2.12
CA HIS A 275 7.26 0.50 2.35
C HIS A 275 8.39 -0.25 3.07
N CYS A 276 8.25 -1.55 3.34
CA CYS A 276 9.13 -2.22 4.28
C CYS A 276 10.59 -2.31 3.84
N GLY A 277 10.85 -2.15 2.54
CA GLY A 277 12.19 -2.25 1.94
C GLY A 277 12.65 -3.70 1.71
N TYR A 278 11.76 -4.68 1.89
CA TYR A 278 12.02 -6.10 1.69
C TYR A 278 11.00 -6.73 0.73
N ALA A 279 11.49 -7.62 -0.14
CA ALA A 279 10.68 -8.45 -1.01
C ALA A 279 10.83 -9.92 -0.60
N PHE A 280 10.07 -10.35 0.39
CA PHE A 280 10.11 -11.72 0.90
C PHE A 280 9.28 -12.66 0.02
N PRO A 281 9.79 -13.84 -0.37
CA PRO A 281 9.06 -14.80 -1.20
C PRO A 281 7.97 -15.59 -0.45
N TRP A 282 7.76 -15.28 0.83
CA TRP A 282 6.74 -15.89 1.68
C TRP A 282 5.86 -14.85 2.37
N ASP A 283 5.97 -13.57 2.00
CA ASP A 283 5.10 -12.54 2.56
C ASP A 283 3.70 -12.69 1.96
N PRO A 284 2.68 -13.09 2.75
CA PRO A 284 1.35 -13.30 2.21
C PRO A 284 0.74 -12.00 1.68
N LEU A 285 1.07 -10.82 2.22
CA LEU A 285 0.49 -9.56 1.79
C LEU A 285 1.00 -9.16 0.40
N GLN A 286 2.28 -9.43 0.11
CA GLN A 286 2.89 -9.16 -1.19
C GLN A 286 2.44 -10.14 -2.30
N HIS A 287 1.83 -11.27 -1.92
CA HIS A 287 1.33 -12.30 -2.85
C HIS A 287 -0.19 -12.29 -3.03
N ILE A 288 -0.96 -11.95 -1.99
CA ILE A 288 -2.42 -11.86 -2.06
C ILE A 288 -2.85 -10.60 -2.84
N THR A 289 -2.06 -9.53 -2.72
CA THR A 289 -2.34 -8.25 -3.34
C THR A 289 -1.33 -7.98 -4.45
N SER A 290 -1.70 -7.16 -5.44
CA SER A 290 -0.83 -6.95 -6.60
C SER A 290 0.07 -5.71 -6.49
N ASN A 291 -0.19 -4.84 -5.51
CA ASN A 291 0.76 -3.84 -5.04
C ASN A 291 1.65 -4.45 -3.95
N ASN A 292 2.93 -4.16 -3.96
CA ASN A 292 3.90 -4.68 -2.98
C ASN A 292 5.10 -3.73 -2.86
N ALA A 293 6.01 -4.04 -1.94
CA ALA A 293 7.21 -3.27 -1.68
C ALA A 293 8.02 -2.95 -2.95
N ALA A 294 8.24 -3.94 -3.83
CA ALA A 294 9.02 -3.71 -5.05
C ALA A 294 8.29 -2.84 -6.08
N TYR A 295 6.97 -3.01 -6.23
CA TYR A 295 6.17 -2.20 -7.16
C TYR A 295 6.10 -0.74 -6.71
N HIS A 296 5.90 -0.51 -5.41
CA HIS A 296 5.87 0.81 -4.81
C HIS A 296 7.25 1.45 -4.74
N ASP A 297 8.31 0.67 -4.54
CA ASP A 297 9.67 1.20 -4.55
C ASP A 297 10.03 1.87 -5.88
N VAL A 298 9.66 1.25 -7.01
CA VAL A 298 9.82 1.85 -8.36
C VAL A 298 9.22 3.25 -8.43
N HIS A 299 8.08 3.47 -7.79
CA HIS A 299 7.41 4.77 -7.74
C HIS A 299 8.23 5.83 -6.97
N HIS A 300 8.92 5.45 -5.89
CA HIS A 300 9.81 6.36 -5.14
C HIS A 300 11.09 6.71 -5.89
N GLN A 301 11.45 5.94 -6.92
CA GLN A 301 12.63 6.24 -7.74
C GLN A 301 12.38 7.46 -8.64
N SER A 302 13.41 8.29 -8.80
CA SER A 302 13.35 9.51 -9.65
C SER A 302 12.89 9.24 -11.09
N TRP A 303 13.17 8.04 -11.59
CA TRP A 303 12.78 7.59 -12.93
C TRP A 303 11.37 6.96 -12.98
N GLY A 304 10.81 6.52 -11.86
CA GLY A 304 9.49 5.90 -11.77
C GLY A 304 8.41 6.77 -11.10
N ILE A 305 8.76 7.98 -10.65
CA ILE A 305 7.90 8.94 -9.92
C ILE A 305 6.60 9.36 -10.62
N LYS A 306 6.41 9.05 -11.90
CA LYS A 306 5.15 9.31 -12.63
C LYS A 306 4.45 8.03 -13.07
N THR A 307 4.75 6.92 -12.41
CA THR A 307 4.17 5.60 -12.66
C THR A 307 3.81 4.92 -11.35
N ASN A 308 3.07 3.80 -11.41
CA ASN A 308 2.75 2.95 -10.25
C ASN A 308 2.05 3.73 -9.12
N PHE A 309 0.96 4.44 -9.43
CA PHE A 309 0.23 5.25 -8.44
C PHE A 309 -0.68 4.43 -7.52
N SER A 310 -0.96 3.17 -7.84
CA SER A 310 -1.91 2.36 -7.09
C SER A 310 -1.35 1.96 -5.74
N GLN A 311 -2.14 2.21 -4.70
CA GLN A 311 -1.90 1.80 -3.33
C GLN A 311 -3.26 1.76 -2.60
N PRO A 312 -3.41 0.97 -1.53
CA PRO A 312 -2.39 0.09 -0.98
C PRO A 312 -2.53 -1.37 -1.45
N PHE A 313 -3.66 -1.82 -2.02
CA PHE A 313 -3.88 -3.24 -2.29
C PHE A 313 -3.56 -3.64 -3.73
N PHE A 314 -4.33 -3.16 -4.70
CA PHE A 314 -4.26 -3.66 -6.07
C PHE A 314 -3.83 -2.62 -7.09
N THR A 315 -3.18 -3.08 -8.16
CA THR A 315 -2.57 -2.28 -9.23
C THR A 315 -3.42 -2.19 -10.49
N PHE A 316 -4.70 -2.53 -10.39
CA PHE A 316 -5.58 -2.58 -11.57
C PHE A 316 -5.82 -1.18 -12.15
N TRP A 317 -5.84 -0.12 -11.34
CA TRP A 317 -5.99 1.25 -11.84
C TRP A 317 -4.81 1.68 -12.71
N ASP A 318 -3.58 1.35 -12.30
CA ASP A 318 -2.39 1.59 -13.14
C ASP A 318 -2.45 0.85 -14.47
N ARG A 319 -3.03 -0.37 -14.50
CA ARG A 319 -3.20 -1.14 -15.74
C ARG A 319 -4.30 -0.57 -16.63
N ILE A 320 -5.44 -0.18 -16.04
CA ILE A 320 -6.59 0.37 -16.78
C ILE A 320 -6.26 1.73 -17.40
N LEU A 321 -5.46 2.54 -16.71
CA LEU A 321 -5.17 3.92 -17.10
C LEU A 321 -3.75 4.11 -17.67
N ASP A 322 -3.05 3.02 -17.93
CA ASP A 322 -1.71 2.98 -18.53
C ASP A 322 -0.68 3.84 -17.78
N THR A 323 -0.68 3.72 -16.45
CA THR A 323 0.28 4.38 -15.55
C THR A 323 1.20 3.41 -14.83
N ALA A 324 1.15 2.12 -15.14
CA ALA A 324 2.14 1.17 -14.68
C ALA A 324 3.51 1.45 -15.31
N TRP A 325 4.59 1.18 -14.58
CA TRP A 325 5.95 1.26 -15.10
C TRP A 325 6.14 0.27 -16.26
N THR A 326 6.58 0.78 -17.41
CA THR A 326 6.84 0.00 -18.63
C THR A 326 8.30 0.05 -19.08
N GLY A 327 9.19 0.70 -18.31
CA GLY A 327 10.58 0.94 -18.69
C GLY A 327 11.52 -0.27 -18.60
N GLY A 328 10.97 -1.48 -18.59
CA GLY A 328 11.71 -2.74 -18.62
C GLY A 328 12.43 -3.07 -17.32
N ASP A 329 13.48 -3.88 -17.45
CA ASP A 329 14.31 -4.32 -16.32
C ASP A 329 14.97 -3.14 -15.60
N VAL A 330 14.70 -3.05 -14.31
CA VAL A 330 15.16 -2.00 -13.40
C VAL A 330 16.48 -2.36 -12.72
N SER A 331 16.94 -3.60 -12.83
CA SER A 331 18.09 -4.13 -12.08
C SER A 331 19.38 -3.34 -12.35
N SER A 332 19.63 -2.99 -13.61
CA SER A 332 20.78 -2.14 -13.98
C SER A 332 20.73 -0.74 -13.37
N ARG A 333 19.54 -0.16 -13.18
CA ARG A 333 19.34 1.16 -12.54
C ARG A 333 19.65 1.07 -11.06
N TYR A 334 19.08 0.07 -10.37
CA TYR A 334 19.36 -0.18 -8.96
C TYR A 334 20.84 -0.45 -8.70
N GLN A 335 21.52 -1.20 -9.56
CA GLN A 335 22.96 -1.44 -9.40
C GLN A 335 23.80 -0.17 -9.51
N ARG A 336 23.51 0.70 -10.49
CA ARG A 336 24.18 2.00 -10.61
C ARG A 336 23.94 2.86 -9.37
N ASP A 337 22.71 2.90 -8.88
CA ASP A 337 22.36 3.67 -7.67
C ASP A 337 23.08 3.13 -6.43
N ARG A 338 23.17 1.80 -6.28
CA ARG A 338 23.93 1.12 -5.21
C ARG A 338 25.41 1.50 -5.24
N ILE A 339 26.05 1.39 -6.41
CA ILE A 339 27.48 1.71 -6.55
C ILE A 339 27.73 3.20 -6.28
N ALA A 340 26.89 4.09 -6.81
CA ALA A 340 27.00 5.52 -6.59
C ALA A 340 26.83 5.89 -5.10
N ALA A 341 25.89 5.26 -4.39
CA ALA A 341 25.70 5.46 -2.96
C ALA A 341 26.91 4.96 -2.16
N GLN A 342 27.44 3.78 -2.47
CA GLN A 342 28.62 3.23 -1.81
C GLN A 342 29.85 4.12 -2.01
N LYS A 343 30.08 4.62 -3.23
CA LYS A 343 31.17 5.56 -3.53
C LYS A 343 31.09 6.83 -2.66
N LYS A 344 29.88 7.36 -2.42
CA LYS A 344 29.70 8.51 -1.52
C LYS A 344 30.04 8.18 -0.08
N VAL A 345 29.62 7.02 0.43
CA VAL A 345 29.99 6.56 1.77
C VAL A 345 31.51 6.42 1.91
N ASP A 346 32.15 5.77 0.95
CA ASP A 346 33.60 5.56 0.97
C ASP A 346 34.37 6.89 0.89
N ALA A 347 33.90 7.83 0.07
CA ALA A 347 34.48 9.18 -0.03
C ALA A 347 34.36 9.95 1.29
N ASP A 348 33.20 9.92 1.96
CA ASP A 348 33.00 10.57 3.25
C ASP A 348 33.85 9.93 4.36
N ALA A 349 34.02 8.61 4.34
CA ALA A 349 34.90 7.90 5.26
C ALA A 349 36.38 8.29 5.06
N VAL A 350 36.83 8.42 3.80
CA VAL A 350 38.18 8.92 3.47
C VAL A 350 38.36 10.37 3.89
N ALA A 351 37.39 11.24 3.61
CA ALA A 351 37.42 12.65 4.02
C ALA A 351 37.46 12.78 5.54
N SER A 352 36.64 12.00 6.26
CA SER A 352 36.61 11.96 7.72
C SER A 352 37.93 11.46 8.29
N ARG A 353 38.51 10.37 7.75
CA ARG A 353 39.84 9.90 8.17
C ARG A 353 40.94 10.94 7.92
N THR A 354 40.79 11.75 6.88
CA THR A 354 41.72 12.86 6.57
C THR A 354 41.52 14.06 7.51
N SER A 355 40.30 14.28 8.02
CA SER A 355 39.97 15.37 8.95
C SER A 355 40.12 15.01 10.44
N VAL A 356 40.12 13.71 10.80
CA VAL A 356 40.22 13.17 12.18
C VAL A 356 41.64 13.28 12.77
N VAL A 357 42.47 14.19 12.25
CA VAL A 357 43.70 14.63 12.94
C VAL A 357 43.38 15.34 14.27
N ASN A 358 42.12 15.69 14.59
CA ASN A 358 41.70 16.09 15.94
C ASN A 358 40.19 15.88 16.21
N SER A 359 39.84 15.16 17.30
CA SER A 359 38.52 15.08 18.01
C SER A 359 37.65 13.81 17.81
N PRO A 360 36.78 13.46 18.81
CA PRO A 360 36.64 12.11 19.33
C PRO A 360 35.50 11.25 18.76
N HIS A 361 35.56 9.97 19.16
CA HIS A 361 34.72 8.81 18.81
C HIS A 361 33.28 9.10 18.40
N ILE A 362 33.05 9.02 17.09
CA ILE A 362 31.78 8.61 16.49
C ILE A 362 31.75 7.06 16.55
N ASP A 363 30.57 6.45 16.69
CA ASP A 363 30.37 5.00 16.56
C ASP A 363 30.69 4.56 15.12
N MET A 364 31.98 4.41 14.84
CA MET A 364 32.50 4.01 13.54
C MET A 364 32.22 2.53 13.26
N ASP A 365 32.01 1.72 14.29
CA ASP A 365 31.87 0.27 14.14
C ASP A 365 30.53 -0.07 13.47
N HIS A 366 29.44 0.60 13.86
CA HIS A 366 28.15 0.43 13.20
C HIS A 366 28.16 0.93 11.75
N ALA A 367 28.80 2.08 11.50
CA ALA A 367 28.93 2.65 10.15
C ALA A 367 29.81 1.79 9.22
N GLU A 368 30.93 1.26 9.72
CA GLU A 368 31.79 0.34 8.97
C GLU A 368 31.09 -0.99 8.69
N TYR A 369 30.32 -1.51 9.65
CA TYR A 369 29.53 -2.71 9.45
C TYR A 369 28.51 -2.54 8.32
N GLN A 370 27.73 -1.45 8.33
CA GLN A 370 26.76 -1.13 7.28
C GLN A 370 27.41 -0.92 5.90
N ALA A 371 28.57 -0.27 5.86
CA ALA A 371 29.32 -0.09 4.62
C ALA A 371 29.83 -1.43 4.06
N ARG A 372 30.34 -2.33 4.92
CA ARG A 372 30.78 -3.67 4.50
C ARG A 372 29.63 -4.54 4.02
N SER A 373 28.47 -4.48 4.68
CA SER A 373 27.25 -5.19 4.24
C SER A 373 26.80 -4.71 2.85
N SER A 374 26.72 -3.38 2.66
CA SER A 374 26.38 -2.76 1.38
C SER A 374 27.33 -3.20 0.26
N GLN A 375 28.64 -3.23 0.52
CA GLN A 375 29.65 -3.70 -0.44
C GLN A 375 29.50 -5.20 -0.78
N ARG A 376 29.12 -6.05 0.19
CA ARG A 376 28.86 -7.48 -0.05
C ARG A 376 27.65 -7.66 -0.96
N GLN A 377 26.55 -6.96 -0.69
CA GLN A 377 25.32 -7.08 -1.49
C GLN A 377 25.57 -6.69 -2.97
N VAL A 378 26.39 -5.68 -3.24
CA VAL A 378 26.77 -5.31 -4.63
C VAL A 378 27.65 -6.37 -5.29
N ARG A 379 28.57 -7.00 -4.53
CA ARG A 379 29.48 -8.02 -5.06
C ARG A 379 28.81 -9.36 -5.32
N ASP A 380 27.84 -9.72 -4.47
CA ASP A 380 27.18 -11.02 -4.49
C ASP A 380 26.00 -11.09 -5.49
N ASP A 381 25.54 -9.94 -5.99
CA ASP A 381 24.46 -9.81 -7.01
C ASP A 381 24.94 -10.19 -8.43
N LYS A 382 25.30 -11.46 -8.61
CA LYS A 382 25.80 -12.01 -9.88
C LYS A 382 24.71 -12.14 -10.95
N GLU A 383 23.46 -12.38 -10.55
CA GLU A 383 22.34 -12.59 -11.47
C GLU A 383 21.98 -11.32 -12.24
N ASN A 384 22.05 -10.16 -11.59
CA ASN A 384 21.74 -8.88 -12.23
C ASN A 384 22.97 -8.18 -12.83
N GLY A 385 24.16 -8.78 -12.75
CA GLY A 385 25.37 -8.26 -13.39
C GLY A 385 26.26 -7.33 -12.55
N GLY A 386 26.15 -7.35 -11.21
CA GLY A 386 26.89 -6.45 -10.31
C GLY A 386 28.40 -6.39 -10.58
N PRO A 387 29.11 -7.52 -10.73
CA PRO A 387 30.54 -7.54 -11.07
C PRO A 387 30.87 -6.87 -12.42
N ARG A 388 29.99 -7.02 -13.42
CA ARG A 388 30.18 -6.45 -14.76
C ARG A 388 29.98 -4.94 -14.77
N VAL A 389 28.98 -4.43 -14.05
CA VAL A 389 28.76 -2.97 -13.89
C VAL A 389 29.92 -2.33 -13.12
N LEU A 390 30.46 -3.02 -12.09
CA LEU A 390 31.67 -2.58 -11.39
C LEU A 390 32.88 -2.46 -12.33
N GLU A 391 33.05 -3.40 -13.26
CA GLU A 391 34.10 -3.34 -14.28
C GLU A 391 33.88 -2.21 -15.30
N GLU A 392 32.64 -2.02 -15.77
CA GLU A 392 32.27 -0.94 -16.71
C GLU A 392 32.48 0.44 -16.07
N GLU A 393 32.02 0.66 -14.84
CA GLU A 393 32.28 1.91 -14.12
C GLU A 393 33.76 2.11 -13.77
N ALA A 394 34.50 1.04 -13.44
CA ALA A 394 35.95 1.16 -13.20
C ALA A 394 36.69 1.58 -14.49
N LYS A 395 36.23 1.11 -15.65
CA LYS A 395 36.72 1.56 -16.96
C LYS A 395 36.35 3.03 -17.21
N GLU A 396 35.09 3.42 -17.01
CA GLU A 396 34.66 4.82 -17.15
C GLU A 396 35.44 5.75 -16.19
N GLU A 397 35.67 5.33 -14.95
CA GLU A 397 36.45 6.09 -13.98
C GLU A 397 37.93 6.19 -14.39
N GLN A 398 38.50 5.13 -14.96
CA GLN A 398 39.82 5.19 -15.58
C GLN A 398 39.85 6.11 -16.80
N GLU A 399 38.82 6.11 -17.63
CA GLU A 399 38.69 6.99 -18.80
C GLU A 399 38.56 8.46 -18.38
N VAL A 400 37.75 8.76 -17.37
CA VAL A 400 37.60 10.10 -16.79
C VAL A 400 38.90 10.54 -16.12
N LYS A 401 39.57 9.68 -15.34
CA LYS A 401 40.89 9.98 -14.76
C LYS A 401 41.95 10.21 -15.85
N GLN A 402 41.92 9.45 -16.94
CA GLN A 402 42.80 9.65 -18.09
C GLN A 402 42.46 10.94 -18.84
N ALA A 403 41.19 11.29 -19.00
CA ALA A 403 40.73 12.53 -19.62
C ALA A 403 41.13 13.77 -18.78
N LEU A 404 40.98 13.70 -17.45
CA LEU A 404 41.46 14.72 -16.51
C LEU A 404 42.99 14.86 -16.54
N ARG A 405 43.73 13.73 -16.60
CA ARG A 405 45.20 13.75 -16.78
C ARG A 405 45.60 14.36 -18.13
N ARG A 406 44.87 14.08 -19.21
CA ARG A 406 45.09 14.68 -20.55
C ARG A 406 44.76 16.18 -20.55
N SER A 407 43.73 16.61 -19.82
CA SER A 407 43.35 18.02 -19.64
C SER A 407 44.40 18.82 -18.86
N ASN A 408 44.91 18.29 -17.75
CA ASN A 408 45.99 18.93 -16.99
C ASN A 408 47.30 19.00 -17.78
N ARG A 409 47.56 18.05 -18.69
CA ARG A 409 48.73 18.08 -19.59
C ARG A 409 48.63 19.13 -20.70
N ARG A 410 47.41 19.60 -21.04
CA ARG A 410 47.20 20.73 -21.97
C ARG A 410 47.29 22.11 -21.32
N LYS A 411 47.29 22.19 -19.98
CA LYS A 411 47.36 23.44 -19.21
C LYS A 411 48.77 23.83 -18.74
N SER A 412 49.84 23.18 -19.20
CA SER A 412 51.22 23.55 -18.88
C SER A 412 51.91 24.45 -19.92
N GLY A 413 51.18 24.97 -20.90
CA GLY A 413 51.68 25.99 -21.83
C GLY A 413 51.19 27.38 -21.41
N PHE A 414 52.01 28.11 -20.68
CA PHE A 414 51.76 29.52 -20.36
C PHE A 414 52.01 30.35 -21.62
N ASP A 415 50.96 30.72 -22.36
CA ASP A 415 51.04 31.66 -23.49
C ASP A 415 50.36 32.97 -23.10
N ALA A 416 51.19 33.97 -22.75
CA ALA A 416 50.75 35.27 -22.25
C ALA A 416 50.09 36.17 -23.33
N LYS A 417 49.88 35.67 -24.55
CA LYS A 417 49.31 36.45 -25.66
C LYS A 417 47.80 36.32 -25.86
N SER A 418 47.11 35.41 -25.16
CA SER A 418 45.66 35.18 -25.34
C SER A 418 44.74 36.08 -24.49
N ILE A 419 45.28 36.91 -23.60
CA ILE A 419 44.48 37.73 -22.67
C ILE A 419 44.28 39.18 -23.17
N SER A 420 45.13 39.71 -24.06
CA SER A 420 44.96 41.09 -24.56
C SER A 420 43.76 41.26 -25.48
N ASP A 421 43.34 40.21 -26.19
CA ASP A 421 42.31 40.32 -27.23
C ASP A 421 40.88 40.11 -26.71
N ARG A 422 40.70 39.75 -25.43
CA ARG A 422 39.37 39.57 -24.81
C ARG A 422 38.87 40.75 -23.98
N VAL A 423 39.67 41.81 -23.81
CA VAL A 423 39.29 43.00 -23.02
C VAL A 423 38.81 44.18 -23.91
N ALA A 424 38.99 44.11 -25.23
CA ALA A 424 38.62 45.21 -26.14
C ALA A 424 37.19 45.13 -26.74
N GLY A 425 36.33 44.22 -26.26
CA GLY A 425 34.96 44.02 -26.80
C GLY A 425 33.81 44.53 -25.93
N ILE A 426 34.09 45.05 -24.72
CA ILE A 426 33.05 45.39 -23.73
C ILE A 426 32.96 46.91 -23.61
N HIS A 427 32.54 47.60 -24.67
CA HIS A 427 31.95 48.94 -24.58
C HIS A 427 31.24 49.29 -25.89
N SER A 428 29.99 48.85 -26.06
CA SER A 428 28.94 49.67 -26.71
C SER A 428 27.54 49.06 -26.59
N ARG A 429 26.72 49.75 -25.77
CA ARG A 429 25.27 49.99 -25.91
C ARG A 429 24.25 48.84 -25.72
N SER A 430 23.53 48.94 -24.59
CA SER A 430 22.08 48.67 -24.44
C SER A 430 21.25 49.93 -24.83
N PRO A 431 19.90 49.96 -24.75
CA PRO A 431 18.84 48.93 -24.88
C PRO A 431 17.61 49.40 -25.73
N ALA A 432 16.74 48.51 -26.23
CA ALA A 432 15.31 48.78 -26.50
C ALA A 432 14.58 47.47 -26.89
N ILE A 433 13.59 46.97 -26.15
CA ILE A 433 12.12 47.24 -26.13
C ILE A 433 11.33 46.05 -26.71
N LEU A 434 10.31 45.67 -25.93
CA LEU A 434 9.20 44.74 -26.14
C LEU A 434 8.51 44.87 -27.52
N HIS A 435 8.02 43.75 -28.07
CA HIS A 435 6.61 43.62 -28.49
C HIS A 435 6.22 42.18 -28.81
N ALA A 436 4.97 41.87 -28.47
CA ALA A 436 4.23 40.65 -28.75
C ALA A 436 3.56 40.69 -30.14
N ASP A 437 2.94 39.55 -30.46
CA ASP A 437 1.94 39.24 -31.50
C ASP A 437 2.39 38.81 -32.91
N GLY A 438 1.79 37.69 -33.34
CA GLY A 438 1.15 37.62 -34.66
C GLY A 438 1.66 36.56 -35.65
N MET A 439 0.90 35.46 -35.75
CA MET A 439 0.58 34.66 -36.95
C MET A 439 1.67 34.28 -37.97
N HIS A 440 1.85 32.96 -38.16
CA HIS A 440 1.52 32.30 -39.43
C HIS A 440 1.16 30.84 -39.21
#